data_AF-A0A932SM97-F1
#
_entry.id   AF-A0A932SM97-F1
#
_cell.length_a   1.000
_cell.length_b   1.000
_cell.length_c   1.000
_cell.angle_alpha   90.00
_cell.angle_beta   90.00
_cell.angle_gamma   90.00
#
_symmetry.space_group_name_H-M   'P 1'
#
loop_
_entity.id
_entity.type
_entity.pdbx_description
1 polymer ?
#
loop_
_entity_poly.entity_id
_entity_poly.type
_entity_poly.pdbx_seq_one_letter_code
_entity_poly.pdbx_strand_id
1 'polypeptide(L)'
;MTRALAAAAGLGVLAVALGAAGQPRAQTPASGSPAAPAKPAAKGDDKGQPVTVDADRMERYGKESLVIFTGNVVARQAASVQYADRMEVYLDEKSDKVVRTVSTGAVRIITKDCKTGTARRAEYFDLDQRMVLIGNARVWQDDNVVTGETITIFLAQDRSVAQGGKQERVKGIFYTRDEKNDQPSASPRPAGAAAKTASSCGN
;
A
#
# COMPACT_ATOMS: atom_id res chain seq x y z
N MET A 1 -44.11 -28.16 -6.96
CA MET A 1 -43.70 -28.38 -8.35
C MET A 1 -42.27 -27.85 -8.47
N THR A 2 -41.18 -28.51 -8.85
CA THR A 2 -40.88 -29.88 -9.32
C THR A 2 -39.33 -29.98 -9.40
N ARG A 3 -38.70 -30.94 -8.68
CA ARG A 3 -37.44 -31.73 -8.99
C ARG A 3 -36.13 -30.96 -9.33
N ALA A 4 -34.91 -31.44 -9.09
CA ALA A 4 -34.39 -32.81 -9.12
C ALA A 4 -33.07 -32.99 -8.33
N LEU A 5 -32.88 -34.22 -7.83
CA LEU A 5 -31.64 -34.83 -7.32
C LEU A 5 -30.63 -35.11 -8.45
N ALA A 6 -29.34 -35.19 -8.11
CA ALA A 6 -28.44 -36.23 -8.64
C ALA A 6 -27.31 -36.54 -7.64
N ALA A 7 -27.15 -37.84 -7.34
CA ALA A 7 -26.11 -38.45 -6.52
C ALA A 7 -25.37 -39.52 -7.34
N ALA A 8 -24.08 -39.74 -7.08
CA ALA A 8 -23.29 -40.94 -7.42
C ALA A 8 -21.96 -40.86 -6.61
N ALA A 9 -21.64 -41.72 -5.63
CA ALA A 9 -21.16 -43.12 -5.71
C ALA A 9 -19.86 -43.26 -6.55
N GLY A 10 -18.73 -43.85 -6.14
CA GLY A 10 -18.30 -44.62 -4.96
C GLY A 10 -16.89 -45.20 -5.18
N LEU A 11 -16.42 -46.06 -4.24
CA LEU A 11 -15.21 -46.92 -4.22
C LEU A 11 -13.83 -46.20 -4.19
N GLY A 12 -12.89 -46.42 -3.27
CA GLY A 12 -12.65 -47.52 -2.32
C GLY A 12 -11.54 -48.45 -2.83
N VAL A 13 -10.28 -48.27 -2.39
CA VAL A 13 -9.29 -49.35 -2.20
C VAL A 13 -8.28 -48.94 -1.12
N LEU A 14 -8.18 -49.78 -0.09
CA LEU A 14 -7.16 -49.81 0.95
C LEU A 14 -6.05 -50.77 0.48
N ALA A 15 -4.79 -50.35 0.49
CA ALA A 15 -3.65 -51.26 0.32
C ALA A 15 -2.56 -50.92 1.35
N VAL A 16 -2.41 -51.80 2.33
CA VAL A 16 -1.31 -51.83 3.30
C VAL A 16 -0.29 -52.83 2.78
N ALA A 17 0.98 -52.44 2.69
CA ALA A 17 2.11 -53.35 2.53
C ALA A 17 3.22 -52.98 3.52
N LEU A 18 3.53 -53.94 4.42
CA LEU A 18 4.70 -54.00 5.30
C LEU A 18 5.92 -54.50 4.52
N GLY A 19 7.13 -54.00 4.81
CA GLY A 19 8.36 -54.79 4.57
C GLY A 19 9.68 -54.03 4.28
N ALA A 20 10.44 -53.77 5.35
CA ALA A 20 11.90 -53.84 5.55
C ALA A 20 12.97 -53.38 4.52
N ALA A 21 13.95 -52.63 5.08
CA ALA A 21 15.41 -52.67 4.89
C ALA A 21 16.11 -51.74 3.87
N GLY A 22 17.00 -50.88 4.42
CA GLY A 22 18.32 -50.56 3.84
C GLY A 22 18.46 -49.34 2.92
N GLN A 23 19.11 -48.27 3.41
CA GLN A 23 19.62 -47.16 2.59
C GLN A 23 20.88 -47.57 1.81
N PRO A 24 21.26 -46.87 0.72
CA PRO A 24 22.30 -45.85 0.89
C PRO A 24 22.12 -44.56 0.07
N ARG A 25 22.81 -43.52 0.55
CA ARG A 25 22.98 -42.17 -0.01
C ARG A 25 23.54 -42.16 -1.44
N ALA A 26 23.01 -41.26 -2.28
CA ALA A 26 23.77 -40.50 -3.26
C ALA A 26 23.11 -39.11 -3.44
N GLN A 27 23.93 -38.05 -3.46
CA GLN A 27 23.51 -36.65 -3.44
C GLN A 27 23.58 -36.03 -4.85
N THR A 28 22.52 -35.28 -5.21
CA THR A 28 22.48 -34.02 -6.02
C THR A 28 22.91 -34.02 -7.51
N PRO A 29 22.52 -33.03 -8.36
CA PRO A 29 21.71 -31.81 -8.14
C PRO A 29 20.62 -31.48 -9.21
N ALA A 30 19.83 -30.44 -8.91
CA ALA A 30 19.26 -29.45 -9.85
C ALA A 30 18.19 -29.90 -10.88
N SER A 31 16.94 -29.90 -10.44
CA SER A 31 15.81 -29.58 -11.33
C SER A 31 15.65 -28.07 -11.41
N GLY A 32 16.27 -27.46 -12.42
CA GLY A 32 15.86 -26.14 -12.89
C GLY A 32 14.49 -26.27 -13.54
N SER A 33 13.45 -25.83 -12.85
CA SER A 33 12.16 -25.58 -13.50
C SER A 33 12.24 -24.24 -14.24
N PRO A 34 11.91 -24.16 -15.53
CA PRO A 34 11.96 -22.91 -16.28
C PRO A 34 10.99 -21.90 -15.67
N ALA A 35 11.50 -20.73 -15.34
CA ALA A 35 10.70 -19.57 -15.00
C ALA A 35 9.69 -19.32 -16.12
N ALA A 36 8.40 -19.43 -15.79
CA ALA A 36 7.33 -18.94 -16.65
C ALA A 36 7.56 -17.44 -16.92
N PRO A 37 7.45 -16.97 -18.17
CA PRO A 37 7.65 -15.57 -18.49
C PRO A 37 6.58 -14.75 -17.75
N ALA A 38 7.05 -13.88 -16.84
CA ALA A 38 6.21 -12.87 -16.22
C ALA A 38 5.62 -11.99 -17.33
N LYS A 39 4.31 -12.11 -17.52
CA LYS A 39 3.51 -11.23 -18.36
C LYS A 39 3.73 -9.78 -17.89
N PRO A 40 3.98 -8.81 -18.78
CA PRO A 40 4.15 -7.41 -18.39
C PRO A 40 2.93 -6.94 -17.61
N ALA A 41 3.15 -6.41 -16.41
CA ALA A 41 2.12 -5.79 -15.60
C ALA A 41 1.53 -4.61 -16.37
N ALA A 42 0.31 -4.79 -16.88
CA ALA A 42 -0.53 -3.67 -17.28
C ALA A 42 -0.71 -2.75 -16.07
N LYS A 43 -0.81 -1.43 -16.31
CA LYS A 43 -1.29 -0.44 -15.32
C LYS A 43 -2.59 -0.96 -14.71
N GLY A 44 -2.50 -1.57 -13.54
CA GLY A 44 -3.64 -2.12 -12.81
C GLY A 44 -4.13 -1.06 -11.86
N ASP A 45 -5.42 -0.74 -11.97
CA ASP A 45 -6.15 0.02 -10.96
C ASP A 45 -5.90 -0.62 -9.58
N ASP A 46 -5.48 0.16 -8.59
CA ASP A 46 -5.21 -0.35 -7.23
C ASP A 46 -6.50 -0.87 -6.53
N LYS A 47 -7.66 -0.73 -7.19
CA LYS A 47 -8.96 -1.29 -6.80
C LYS A 47 -8.94 -2.82 -6.81
N GLY A 48 -9.22 -3.41 -5.65
CA GLY A 48 -9.38 -4.87 -5.51
C GLY A 48 -8.10 -5.63 -5.20
N GLN A 49 -6.96 -4.94 -5.09
CA GLN A 49 -5.75 -5.53 -4.52
C GLN A 49 -5.95 -5.80 -3.02
N PRO A 50 -5.43 -6.92 -2.48
CA PRO A 50 -5.52 -7.21 -1.05
C PRO A 50 -4.91 -6.07 -0.23
N VAL A 51 -5.63 -5.63 0.80
CA VAL A 51 -5.10 -4.69 1.80
C VAL A 51 -4.54 -5.51 2.95
N THR A 52 -3.24 -5.41 3.18
CA THR A 52 -2.58 -6.00 4.35
C THR A 52 -2.38 -4.90 5.39
N VAL A 53 -2.80 -5.13 6.63
CA VAL A 53 -2.63 -4.16 7.73
C VAL A 53 -1.88 -4.83 8.87
N ASP A 54 -0.71 -4.28 9.21
CA ASP A 54 0.10 -4.68 10.36
C ASP A 54 -0.05 -3.63 11.47
N ALA A 55 -0.21 -4.06 12.73
CA ALA A 55 -0.39 -3.18 13.88
C ALA A 55 -0.08 -3.93 15.19
N ASP A 56 0.07 -3.18 16.29
CA ASP A 56 0.29 -3.76 17.62
C ASP A 56 -0.97 -4.43 18.20
N ARG A 57 -2.16 -3.87 17.90
CA ARG A 57 -3.45 -4.38 18.35
C ARG A 57 -4.50 -4.29 17.24
N MET A 58 -5.36 -5.31 17.17
CA MET A 58 -6.54 -5.35 16.31
C MET A 58 -7.78 -5.71 17.13
N GLU A 59 -8.86 -4.96 16.95
CA GLU A 59 -10.17 -5.16 17.58
C GLU A 59 -11.24 -5.18 16.49
N ARG A 60 -12.08 -6.22 16.47
CA ARG A 60 -13.20 -6.34 15.51
C ARG A 60 -14.54 -6.28 16.23
N TYR A 61 -15.34 -5.29 15.86
CA TYR A 61 -16.71 -5.09 16.31
C TYR A 61 -17.67 -5.62 15.25
N GLY A 62 -17.98 -6.92 15.31
CA GLY A 62 -18.80 -7.59 14.30
C GLY A 62 -20.22 -7.03 14.15
N LYS A 63 -20.79 -6.45 15.21
CA LYS A 63 -22.12 -5.81 15.16
C LYS A 63 -22.12 -4.45 14.46
N GLU A 64 -20.96 -3.80 14.41
CA GLU A 64 -20.78 -2.45 13.87
C GLU A 64 -20.06 -2.50 12.51
N SER A 65 -19.72 -3.70 12.03
CA SER A 65 -18.87 -3.94 10.86
C SER A 65 -17.62 -3.06 10.86
N LEU A 66 -16.99 -2.95 12.03
CA LEU A 66 -15.84 -2.08 12.29
C LEU A 66 -14.64 -2.89 12.76
N VAL A 67 -13.48 -2.65 12.14
CA VAL A 67 -12.19 -3.19 12.59
C VAL A 67 -11.28 -2.03 12.96
N ILE A 68 -10.72 -2.03 14.16
CA ILE A 68 -9.85 -0.99 14.67
C ILE A 68 -8.45 -1.57 14.88
N PHE A 69 -7.48 -0.98 14.20
CA PHE A 69 -6.06 -1.23 14.37
C PHE A 69 -5.44 -0.07 15.14
N THR A 70 -4.63 -0.36 16.16
CA THR A 70 -3.97 0.66 16.98
C THR A 70 -2.53 0.25 17.28
N GLY A 71 -1.63 1.24 17.23
CA GLY A 71 -0.21 1.08 17.47
C GLY A 71 0.55 0.70 16.19
N ASN A 72 1.47 1.57 15.77
CA ASN A 72 2.39 1.37 14.64
C ASN A 72 1.71 0.79 13.39
N VAL A 73 0.55 1.34 13.00
CA VAL A 73 -0.26 0.77 11.92
C VAL A 73 0.42 1.00 10.57
N VAL A 74 0.60 -0.07 9.82
CA VAL A 74 1.12 -0.05 8.44
C VAL A 74 0.16 -0.81 7.53
N ALA A 75 -0.60 -0.09 6.73
CA ALA A 75 -1.43 -0.65 5.67
C ALA A 75 -0.68 -0.66 4.33
N ARG A 76 -0.76 -1.77 3.61
CA ARG A 76 -0.16 -1.99 2.30
C ARG A 76 -1.25 -2.42 1.33
N GLN A 77 -1.40 -1.68 0.24
CA GLN A 77 -2.31 -2.00 -0.85
C GLN A 77 -1.57 -1.80 -2.16
N ALA A 78 -1.48 -2.86 -2.96
CA ALA A 78 -0.68 -2.85 -4.19
C ALA A 78 0.76 -2.37 -3.93
N ALA A 79 1.16 -1.25 -4.52
CA ALA A 79 2.46 -0.60 -4.30
C ALA A 79 2.35 0.70 -3.48
N SER A 80 1.27 0.88 -2.72
CA SER A 80 1.07 2.01 -1.80
C SER A 80 1.16 1.54 -0.35
N VAL A 81 1.79 2.36 0.51
CA VAL A 81 1.98 2.12 1.94
C VAL A 81 1.47 3.30 2.74
N GLN A 82 0.63 3.02 3.73
CA GLN A 82 0.03 4.00 4.63
C GLN A 82 0.40 3.68 6.08
N TYR A 83 0.96 4.67 6.75
CA TYR A 83 1.35 4.64 8.16
C TYR A 83 0.37 5.49 8.96
N ALA A 84 0.00 5.04 10.16
CA ALA A 84 -0.82 5.78 11.11
C ALA A 84 -0.64 5.24 12.54
N ASP A 85 -1.04 6.02 13.54
CA ASP A 85 -1.09 5.54 14.93
C ASP A 85 -2.34 4.65 15.16
N ARG A 86 -3.44 4.97 14.48
CA ARG A 86 -4.72 4.24 14.54
C ARG A 86 -5.39 4.21 13.18
N MET A 87 -6.00 3.08 12.83
CA MET A 87 -6.77 2.89 11.62
C MET A 87 -8.08 2.17 11.91
N GLU A 88 -9.18 2.72 11.43
CA GLU A 88 -10.53 2.19 11.52
C GLU A 88 -10.98 1.78 10.12
N VAL A 89 -11.41 0.53 9.96
CA VAL A 89 -11.87 -0.05 8.71
C VAL A 89 -13.33 -0.41 8.87
N TYR A 90 -14.18 0.29 8.13
CA TYR A 90 -15.61 0.02 8.04
C TYR A 90 -15.86 -0.93 6.88
N LEU A 91 -16.57 -2.02 7.17
CA LEU A 91 -16.93 -3.07 6.25
C LEU A 91 -18.44 -2.98 5.92
N ASP A 92 -18.81 -3.44 4.74
CA ASP A 92 -20.20 -3.65 4.36
C ASP A 92 -20.75 -4.92 5.03
N GLU A 93 -21.91 -4.83 5.68
CA GLU A 93 -22.52 -5.95 6.40
C GLU A 93 -22.87 -7.15 5.51
N LYS A 94 -23.10 -6.93 4.21
CA LYS A 94 -23.58 -7.96 3.28
C LYS A 94 -22.44 -8.66 2.55
N SER A 95 -21.33 -7.95 2.33
CA SER A 95 -20.25 -8.39 1.45
C SER A 95 -18.86 -8.40 2.08
N ASP A 96 -18.74 -8.00 3.36
CA ASP A 96 -17.47 -7.85 4.08
C ASP A 96 -16.43 -7.02 3.30
N LYS A 97 -16.90 -6.15 2.41
CA LYS A 97 -16.04 -5.28 1.60
C LYS A 97 -15.73 -4.01 2.37
N VAL A 98 -14.51 -3.50 2.22
CA VAL A 98 -14.12 -2.21 2.79
C VAL A 98 -14.91 -1.09 2.12
N VAL A 99 -15.75 -0.40 2.88
CA VAL A 99 -16.53 0.76 2.39
C VAL A 99 -15.84 2.08 2.70
N ARG A 100 -15.18 2.15 3.87
CA ARG A 100 -14.51 3.35 4.34
C ARG A 100 -13.36 2.97 5.25
N THR A 101 -12.25 3.71 5.16
CA THR A 101 -11.19 3.65 6.18
C THR A 101 -10.93 5.04 6.74
N VAL A 102 -10.62 5.10 8.03
CA VAL A 102 -10.29 6.33 8.75
C VAL A 102 -8.98 6.08 9.48
N SER A 103 -7.94 6.81 9.12
CA SER A 103 -6.66 6.76 9.80
C SER A 103 -6.39 8.06 10.54
N THR A 104 -5.86 7.95 11.74
CA THR A 104 -5.59 9.09 12.62
C THR A 104 -4.24 8.91 13.30
N GLY A 105 -3.60 10.05 13.57
CA GLY A 105 -2.28 10.08 14.20
C GLY A 105 -1.16 9.85 13.20
N ALA A 106 -0.30 10.88 13.05
CA ALA A 106 0.88 10.89 12.18
C ALA A 106 0.69 10.21 10.82
N VAL A 107 -0.44 10.47 10.14
CA VAL A 107 -0.77 9.73 8.91
C VAL A 107 0.23 10.09 7.83
N ARG A 108 0.85 9.08 7.24
CA ARG A 108 1.78 9.21 6.12
C ARG A 108 1.48 8.16 5.06
N ILE A 109 1.26 8.60 3.84
CA ILE A 109 0.91 7.75 2.70
C ILE A 109 2.03 7.90 1.67
N ILE A 110 2.55 6.80 1.17
CA ILE A 110 3.57 6.75 0.14
C ILE A 110 3.01 5.88 -0.97
N THR A 111 2.87 6.43 -2.18
CA THR A 111 2.46 5.65 -3.35
C THR A 111 3.67 5.19 -4.15
N LYS A 112 3.44 4.32 -5.13
CA LYS A 112 4.47 3.81 -6.04
C LYS A 112 5.21 4.89 -6.84
N ASP A 113 4.57 6.03 -7.07
CA ASP A 113 5.12 7.13 -7.87
C ASP A 113 5.94 8.12 -7.03
N CYS A 114 6.46 7.66 -5.87
CA CYS A 114 7.16 8.48 -4.86
C CYS A 114 6.36 9.67 -4.34
N LYS A 115 5.05 9.71 -4.60
CA LYS A 115 4.15 10.74 -4.06
C LYS A 115 3.89 10.44 -2.60
N THR A 116 4.26 11.39 -1.74
CA THR A 116 4.08 11.27 -0.30
C THR A 116 3.04 12.27 0.18
N GLY A 117 2.09 11.81 0.98
CA GLY A 117 1.08 12.62 1.63
C GLY A 117 1.12 12.47 3.14
N THR A 118 1.06 13.55 3.89
CA THR A 118 0.94 13.53 5.36
C THR A 118 -0.24 14.35 5.82
N ALA A 119 -0.92 13.88 6.87
CA ALA A 119 -2.03 14.60 7.50
C ALA A 119 -2.23 14.16 8.96
N ARG A 120 -3.04 14.91 9.72
CA ARG A 120 -3.47 14.47 11.06
C ARG A 120 -4.49 13.33 10.98
N ARG A 121 -5.35 13.36 9.96
CA ARG A 121 -6.39 12.36 9.69
C ARG A 121 -6.49 12.14 8.19
N ALA A 122 -6.69 10.89 7.78
CA ALA A 122 -7.00 10.53 6.42
C ALA A 122 -8.26 9.67 6.39
N GLU A 123 -9.18 9.99 5.50
CA GLU A 123 -10.37 9.18 5.27
C GLU A 123 -10.40 8.72 3.83
N TYR A 124 -10.64 7.43 3.61
CA TYR A 124 -10.80 6.86 2.29
C TYR A 124 -12.19 6.29 2.13
N PHE A 125 -12.82 6.55 0.99
CA PHE A 125 -14.14 6.06 0.61
C PHE A 125 -13.98 5.22 -0.66
N ASP A 126 -14.21 3.91 -0.56
CA ASP A 126 -13.98 2.99 -1.68
C ASP A 126 -15.01 3.18 -2.81
N LEU A 127 -16.28 3.41 -2.45
CA LEU A 127 -17.35 3.67 -3.42
C LEU A 127 -17.07 4.91 -4.27
N ASP A 128 -16.69 6.01 -3.64
CA ASP A 128 -16.42 7.30 -4.31
C ASP A 128 -15.00 7.36 -4.91
N GLN A 129 -14.13 6.39 -4.59
CA GLN A 129 -12.69 6.46 -4.87
C GLN A 129 -12.08 7.79 -4.43
N ARG A 130 -12.45 8.19 -3.21
CA ARG A 130 -12.16 9.53 -2.69
C ARG A 130 -11.37 9.39 -1.41
N MET A 131 -10.24 10.08 -1.36
CA MET A 131 -9.39 10.20 -0.19
C MET A 131 -9.43 11.64 0.31
N VAL A 132 -9.66 11.85 1.60
CA VAL A 132 -9.72 13.16 2.24
C VAL A 132 -8.67 13.21 3.33
N LEU A 133 -7.65 14.03 3.12
CA LEU A 133 -6.60 14.33 4.09
C LEU A 133 -7.01 15.58 4.85
N ILE A 134 -7.05 15.50 6.18
CA ILE A 134 -7.58 16.55 7.05
C ILE A 134 -6.54 16.91 8.11
N GLY A 135 -6.32 18.21 8.27
CA GLY A 135 -5.47 18.82 9.27
C GLY A 135 -4.00 18.80 8.86
N ASN A 136 -3.43 19.99 8.63
CA ASN A 136 -2.04 20.16 8.21
C ASN A 136 -1.67 19.22 7.03
N ALA A 137 -2.58 19.06 6.08
CA ALA A 137 -2.40 18.15 4.96
C ALA A 137 -1.29 18.66 4.03
N ARG A 138 -0.30 17.81 3.76
CA ARG A 138 0.82 18.10 2.86
C ARG A 138 0.99 16.95 1.91
N VAL A 139 1.03 17.22 0.62
CA VAL A 139 1.29 16.24 -0.42
C VAL A 139 2.44 16.76 -1.26
N TRP A 140 3.45 15.93 -1.48
CA TRP A 140 4.58 16.29 -2.33
C TRP A 140 5.01 15.14 -3.22
N GLN A 141 5.58 15.50 -4.35
CA GLN A 141 6.14 14.60 -5.34
C GLN A 141 7.31 15.29 -6.01
N ASP A 142 8.49 14.68 -5.93
CA ASP A 142 9.76 15.32 -6.29
C ASP A 142 9.89 16.69 -5.60
N ASP A 143 10.02 17.77 -6.37
CA ASP A 143 10.12 19.13 -5.86
C ASP A 143 8.74 19.79 -5.68
N ASN A 144 7.67 19.21 -6.22
CA ASN A 144 6.33 19.81 -6.15
C ASN A 144 5.71 19.55 -4.78
N VAL A 145 5.30 20.62 -4.08
CA VAL A 145 4.71 20.54 -2.74
C VAL A 145 3.39 21.29 -2.70
N VAL A 146 2.33 20.62 -2.26
CA VAL A 146 1.01 21.20 -2.02
C VAL A 146 0.64 21.04 -0.55
N THR A 147 0.32 22.14 0.11
CA THR A 147 -0.11 22.15 1.51
C THR A 147 -1.46 22.85 1.66
N GLY A 148 -2.31 22.35 2.54
CA GLY A 148 -3.60 22.95 2.90
C GLY A 148 -4.16 22.35 4.18
N GLU A 149 -5.27 22.90 4.67
CA GLU A 149 -5.94 22.32 5.85
C GLU A 149 -6.65 21.02 5.46
N THR A 150 -7.25 20.97 4.27
CA THR A 150 -7.91 19.78 3.75
C THR A 150 -7.48 19.54 2.30
N ILE A 151 -7.08 18.32 1.97
CA ILE A 151 -6.77 17.91 0.59
C ILE A 151 -7.67 16.72 0.24
N THR A 152 -8.53 16.89 -0.75
CA THR A 152 -9.38 15.82 -1.29
C THR A 152 -8.80 15.32 -2.61
N ILE A 153 -8.59 14.01 -2.71
CA ILE A 153 -8.06 13.32 -3.89
C ILE A 153 -9.15 12.41 -4.42
N PHE A 154 -9.54 12.61 -5.68
CA PHE A 154 -10.47 11.77 -6.43
C PHE A 154 -9.66 10.86 -7.35
N LEU A 155 -9.46 9.60 -6.95
CA LEU A 155 -8.62 8.66 -7.69
C LEU A 155 -9.24 8.31 -9.05
N ALA A 156 -10.56 8.18 -9.12
CA ALA A 156 -11.26 7.87 -10.38
C ALA A 156 -11.22 9.00 -11.41
N GLN A 157 -10.97 10.25 -10.98
CA GLN A 157 -10.95 11.44 -11.85
C GLN A 157 -9.54 11.98 -12.05
N ASP A 158 -8.53 11.34 -11.45
CA ASP A 158 -7.17 11.86 -11.35
C ASP A 158 -7.11 13.35 -10.92
N ARG A 159 -8.00 13.73 -10.00
CA ARG A 159 -8.23 15.13 -9.61
C ARG A 159 -7.95 15.31 -8.13
N SER A 160 -7.23 16.37 -7.78
CA SER A 160 -6.99 16.76 -6.39
C SER A 160 -7.47 18.19 -6.12
N VAL A 161 -8.12 18.40 -4.98
CA VAL A 161 -8.62 19.70 -4.53
C VAL A 161 -8.04 19.99 -3.16
N ALA A 162 -7.16 20.98 -3.08
CA ALA A 162 -6.64 21.50 -1.83
C ALA A 162 -7.48 22.70 -1.37
N GLN A 163 -7.87 22.72 -0.10
CA GLN A 163 -8.62 23.80 0.53
C GLN A 163 -7.83 24.34 1.71
N GLY A 164 -7.77 25.67 1.78
CA GLY A 164 -7.23 26.38 2.92
C GLY A 164 -8.25 26.41 4.06
N GLY A 165 -7.76 26.37 5.30
CA GLY A 165 -8.59 26.58 6.48
C GLY A 165 -8.95 28.05 6.67
N LYS A 166 -9.64 28.37 7.78
CA LYS A 166 -9.97 29.75 8.15
C LYS A 166 -8.72 30.63 8.37
N GLN A 167 -7.60 30.02 8.75
CA GLN A 167 -6.34 30.71 9.05
C GLN A 167 -5.18 30.31 8.13
N GLU A 168 -5.30 29.20 7.39
CA GLU A 168 -4.23 28.70 6.54
C GLU A 168 -4.63 28.76 5.06
N ARG A 169 -3.80 29.40 4.25
CA ARG A 169 -3.97 29.43 2.79
C ARG A 169 -3.34 28.19 2.17
N VAL A 170 -3.91 27.73 1.06
CA VAL A 170 -3.25 26.71 0.23
C VAL A 170 -1.94 27.27 -0.31
N LYS A 171 -0.86 26.51 -0.17
CA LYS A 171 0.43 26.83 -0.78
C LYS A 171 0.81 25.69 -1.72
N GLY A 172 1.01 26.02 -2.99
CA GLY A 172 1.57 25.12 -3.99
C GLY A 172 2.91 25.68 -4.44
N ILE A 173 3.96 24.87 -4.36
CA ILE A 173 5.25 25.15 -5.01
C ILE A 173 5.36 24.14 -6.13
N PHE A 174 5.44 24.63 -7.36
CA PHE A 174 5.63 23.81 -8.54
C PHE A 174 6.96 24.19 -9.17
N TYR A 175 7.83 23.21 -9.38
CA TYR A 175 9.08 23.42 -10.09
C TYR A 175 8.89 22.93 -11.51
N THR A 176 8.95 23.86 -12.46
CA THR A 176 9.18 23.50 -13.86
C THR A 176 10.61 23.01 -13.93
N ARG A 177 10.83 21.73 -14.29
CA ARG A 177 12.17 21.33 -14.72
C ARG A 177 12.41 22.03 -16.05
N ASP A 178 13.17 23.12 -16.02
CA ASP A 178 13.80 23.62 -17.23
C ASP A 178 14.72 22.51 -17.74
N GLU A 179 14.46 22.00 -18.95
CA GLU A 179 15.40 21.12 -19.61
C GLU A 179 16.74 21.86 -19.76
N LYS A 180 17.78 21.24 -19.21
CA LYS A 180 19.22 21.52 -19.43
C LYS A 180 19.86 22.60 -18.55
N ASN A 181 20.48 22.15 -17.46
CA ASN A 181 21.82 22.60 -17.12
C ASN A 181 22.62 21.44 -16.52
N ASP A 182 23.22 20.62 -17.39
CA ASP A 182 24.45 19.91 -17.06
C ASP A 182 25.53 20.95 -16.77
N GLN A 183 25.55 21.46 -15.55
CA GLN A 183 26.75 22.06 -15.00
C GLN A 183 27.35 21.06 -14.01
N PRO A 184 28.52 20.46 -14.33
CA PRO A 184 29.29 19.78 -13.32
C PRO A 184 29.57 20.80 -12.23
N SER A 185 29.10 20.53 -11.01
CA SER A 185 29.50 21.27 -9.82
C SER A 185 30.99 20.97 -9.57
N ALA A 186 31.85 21.57 -10.38
CA ALA A 186 33.26 21.75 -10.08
C ALA A 186 33.34 22.92 -9.10
N SER A 187 33.00 22.68 -7.84
CA SER A 187 33.49 23.52 -6.76
C SER A 187 34.99 23.20 -6.59
N PRO A 188 35.93 24.16 -6.75
CA PRO A 188 37.29 23.95 -6.31
C PRO A 188 37.28 23.93 -4.78
N ARG A 189 37.27 22.74 -4.18
CA ARG A 189 37.54 22.58 -2.75
C ARG A 189 39.05 22.70 -2.53
N PRO A 190 39.56 23.65 -1.73
CA PRO A 190 40.90 23.53 -1.20
C PRO A 190 40.94 22.33 -0.24
N ALA A 191 42.02 21.56 -0.34
CA ALA A 191 42.25 20.30 0.35
C ALA A 191 41.92 20.36 1.86
N GLY A 192 41.27 19.30 2.37
CA GLY A 192 41.17 19.07 3.81
C GLY A 192 40.01 18.16 4.24
N ALA A 193 40.39 16.98 4.73
CA ALA A 193 39.68 16.10 5.68
C ALA A 193 38.52 15.20 5.18
N ALA A 194 38.92 13.95 4.92
CA ALA A 194 38.34 12.64 5.24
C ALA A 194 36.89 12.48 5.75
N ALA A 195 36.14 11.64 5.00
CA ALA A 195 35.32 10.48 5.40
C ALA A 195 34.22 10.61 6.48
N LYS A 196 32.96 10.35 6.08
CA LYS A 196 32.25 9.08 6.32
C LYS A 196 30.88 9.05 5.62
N THR A 197 30.53 7.83 5.20
CA THR A 197 29.40 7.34 4.39
C THR A 197 28.02 7.37 5.06
N ALA A 198 26.96 7.37 4.24
CA ALA A 198 25.54 6.95 4.44
C ALA A 198 24.54 8.07 4.09
N SER A 199 23.35 7.88 3.51
CA SER A 199 22.64 6.71 2.99
C SER A 199 21.40 7.20 2.21
N SER A 200 21.12 6.52 1.08
CA SER A 200 19.82 5.99 0.66
C SER A 200 18.56 6.86 0.84
N CYS A 201 18.19 7.60 -0.22
CA CYS A 201 16.85 7.52 -0.81
C CYS A 201 17.07 7.22 -2.30
N GLY A 202 17.04 5.93 -2.59
CA GLY A 202 17.35 5.31 -3.86
C GLY A 202 17.24 3.82 -3.63
N ASN A 203 16.08 3.27 -4.00
CA ASN A 203 15.92 1.88 -4.39
C ASN A 203 14.64 1.76 -5.22
#